data_AF-A0A3S0XKS0-F1
#
_entry.id   AF-A0A3S0XKS0-F1
#
_cell.length_a   1.000
_cell.length_b   1.000
_cell.length_c   1.000
_cell.angle_alpha   90.00
_cell.angle_beta   90.00
_cell.angle_gamma   90.00
#
_symmetry.space_group_name_H-M   'P 1'
#
loop_
_entity.id
_entity.type
_entity.pdbx_description
1 polymer ?
#
loop_
_entity_poly.entity_id
_entity_poly.type
_entity_poly.pdbx_seq_one_letter_code
_entity_poly.pdbx_strand_id
1 'polypeptide(L)'
;MPKHEWSREACRHRYVEGEQIGLRELAKLSKRSLGLLGKWCSDEDWVGQREQFQAEMRKIVQQKTLEKTSEKLSEELSEIASANYKAHRLVRDYVHAIFQMRAKDLKRIQFLSHEEQIIELKKLSPSEINYWSQVLTRSTQEISAATGLDYWINVNTSMRRIEKEGYIVVDPNENVIQTSAVVIDE
;
A
#
# COMPACT_ATOMS: atom_id res chain seq x y z
N MET A 1 -5.44 35.51 -52.42
CA MET A 1 -5.26 34.18 -51.79
C MET A 1 -6.62 33.66 -51.38
N PRO A 2 -7.06 32.47 -51.82
CA PRO A 2 -8.38 31.97 -51.44
C PRO A 2 -8.32 31.62 -49.94
N LYS A 3 -9.08 32.37 -49.15
CA LYS A 3 -9.29 32.09 -47.72
C LYS A 3 -10.06 30.77 -47.64
N HIS A 4 -9.36 29.68 -47.35
CA HIS A 4 -9.95 28.34 -47.37
C HIS A 4 -11.13 28.29 -46.38
N GLU A 5 -12.35 28.22 -46.91
CA GLU A 5 -13.55 27.99 -46.11
C GLU A 5 -13.45 26.63 -45.45
N TRP A 6 -13.89 26.53 -44.19
CA TRP A 6 -13.83 25.26 -43.47
C TRP A 6 -14.75 24.23 -44.13
N SER A 7 -14.34 22.96 -44.05
CA SER A 7 -15.18 21.82 -44.42
C SER A 7 -16.31 21.62 -43.40
N ARG A 8 -17.31 20.83 -43.79
CA ARG A 8 -18.44 20.47 -42.92
C ARG A 8 -17.94 19.78 -41.64
N GLU A 9 -17.05 18.79 -41.77
CA GLU A 9 -16.42 18.08 -40.66
C GLU A 9 -15.62 19.01 -39.75
N ALA A 10 -14.86 19.95 -40.29
CA ALA A 10 -14.09 20.90 -39.47
C ALA A 10 -15.02 21.81 -38.65
N CYS A 11 -16.15 22.24 -39.24
CA CYS A 11 -17.18 22.99 -38.53
C CYS A 11 -17.86 22.14 -37.44
N ARG A 12 -18.19 20.88 -37.73
CA ARG A 12 -18.78 19.94 -36.76
C ARG A 12 -17.85 19.72 -35.58
N HIS A 13 -16.59 19.38 -35.83
CA HIS A 13 -15.59 19.11 -34.80
C HIS A 13 -15.38 20.34 -33.91
N ARG A 14 -15.28 21.55 -34.47
CA ARG A 14 -15.14 22.77 -33.65
C ARG A 14 -16.41 23.08 -32.85
N TYR A 15 -17.59 22.79 -33.38
CA TYR A 15 -18.86 23.02 -32.67
C TYR A 15 -19.08 22.00 -31.54
N VAL A 16 -18.92 20.71 -31.84
CA VAL A 16 -19.19 19.59 -30.92
C VAL A 16 -18.10 19.46 -29.86
N GLU A 17 -16.84 19.47 -30.27
CA GLU A 17 -15.69 19.10 -29.43
C GLU A 17 -14.90 20.32 -28.93
N GLY A 18 -15.09 21.48 -29.56
CA GLY A 18 -14.42 22.73 -29.19
C GLY A 18 -15.09 23.46 -28.01
N GLU A 19 -14.59 24.67 -27.73
CA GLU A 19 -15.20 25.57 -26.76
C GLU A 19 -16.67 25.85 -27.10
N GLN A 20 -17.49 26.16 -26.09
CA GLN A 20 -18.91 26.44 -26.27
C GLN A 20 -19.16 27.71 -27.10
N ILE A 21 -19.07 27.56 -28.41
CA ILE A 21 -19.43 28.58 -29.40
C ILE A 21 -20.83 28.30 -29.96
N GLY A 22 -21.53 29.38 -30.29
CA GLY A 22 -22.80 29.30 -31.03
C GLY A 22 -22.60 29.29 -32.55
N LEU A 23 -23.64 28.94 -33.32
CA LEU A 23 -23.57 28.90 -34.79
C LEU A 23 -23.20 30.26 -35.41
N ARG A 24 -23.56 31.39 -34.78
CA ARG A 24 -23.19 32.74 -35.24
C ARG A 24 -21.68 32.99 -35.16
N GLU A 25 -21.03 32.44 -34.16
CA GLU A 25 -19.59 32.59 -33.95
C GLU A 25 -18.83 31.61 -34.84
N LEU A 26 -19.34 30.38 -34.97
CA LEU A 26 -18.85 29.41 -35.95
C LEU A 26 -18.92 29.94 -37.39
N ALA A 27 -19.98 30.67 -37.76
CA ALA A 27 -20.12 31.31 -39.07
C ALA A 27 -19.00 32.34 -39.34
N LYS A 28 -18.63 33.15 -38.33
CA LYS A 28 -17.54 34.12 -38.43
C LYS A 28 -16.17 33.43 -38.62
N LEU A 29 -15.94 32.35 -37.88
CA LEU A 29 -14.67 31.60 -37.90
C LEU A 29 -14.50 30.80 -39.21
N SER A 30 -15.53 30.07 -39.61
CA SER A 30 -15.55 29.20 -40.80
C SER A 30 -15.75 29.95 -42.12
N LYS A 31 -16.20 31.22 -42.04
CA LYS A 31 -16.64 32.05 -43.18
C LYS A 31 -17.79 31.43 -43.98
N ARG A 32 -18.61 30.59 -43.33
CA ARG A 32 -19.82 29.98 -43.92
C ARG A 32 -21.07 30.76 -43.52
N SER A 33 -22.10 30.69 -44.36
CA SER A 33 -23.38 31.31 -44.04
C SER A 33 -24.07 30.61 -42.87
N LEU A 34 -24.78 31.39 -42.05
CA LEU A 34 -25.51 30.87 -40.89
C LEU A 34 -26.58 29.85 -41.31
N GLY A 35 -27.25 30.08 -42.43
CA GLY A 35 -28.29 29.17 -42.95
C GLY A 35 -27.74 27.79 -43.34
N LEU A 36 -26.56 27.75 -43.97
CA LEU A 36 -25.89 26.50 -44.32
C LEU A 36 -25.46 25.72 -43.07
N LEU A 37 -24.87 26.41 -42.09
CA LEU A 37 -24.47 25.81 -40.81
C LEU A 37 -25.68 25.35 -39.99
N GLY A 38 -26.79 26.10 -40.01
CA GLY A 38 -28.04 25.71 -39.36
C GLY A 38 -28.63 24.44 -39.95
N LYS A 39 -28.59 24.32 -41.30
CA LYS A 39 -29.00 23.10 -41.99
C LYS A 39 -28.11 21.91 -41.60
N TRP A 40 -26.79 22.06 -41.64
CA TRP A 40 -25.88 20.98 -41.24
C TRP A 40 -26.05 20.56 -39.78
N CYS A 41 -26.21 21.54 -38.89
CA CYS A 41 -26.43 21.31 -37.46
C CYS A 41 -27.71 20.50 -37.21
N SER A 42 -28.78 20.79 -37.95
CA SER A 42 -30.05 20.08 -37.84
C SER A 42 -30.02 18.71 -38.51
N ASP A 43 -29.42 18.60 -39.70
CA ASP A 43 -29.39 17.36 -40.50
C ASP A 43 -28.61 16.23 -39.82
N GLU A 44 -27.60 16.58 -39.01
CA GLU A 44 -26.71 15.61 -38.34
C GLU A 44 -26.81 15.63 -36.81
N ASP A 45 -27.77 16.38 -36.26
CA ASP A 45 -27.94 16.53 -34.80
C ASP A 45 -26.64 16.88 -34.06
N TRP A 46 -26.00 17.98 -34.47
CA TRP A 46 -24.76 18.43 -33.82
C TRP A 46 -24.97 18.83 -32.36
N VAL A 47 -26.21 19.19 -31.98
CA VAL A 47 -26.56 19.50 -30.60
C VAL A 47 -26.51 18.25 -29.75
N GLY A 48 -27.16 17.16 -30.17
CA GLY A 48 -27.10 15.87 -29.48
C GLY A 48 -25.67 15.30 -29.41
N GLN A 49 -24.90 15.40 -30.49
CA GLN A 49 -23.48 15.01 -30.48
C GLN A 49 -22.66 15.82 -29.48
N ARG A 50 -22.91 17.12 -29.36
CA ARG A 50 -22.25 17.99 -28.38
C ARG A 50 -22.60 17.59 -26.94
N GLU A 51 -23.86 17.29 -26.68
CA GLU A 51 -24.30 16.82 -25.36
C GLU A 51 -23.64 15.50 -24.97
N GLN A 52 -23.57 14.54 -25.92
CA GLN A 52 -22.89 13.27 -25.73
C GLN A 52 -21.40 13.46 -25.44
N PHE A 53 -20.71 14.26 -26.25
CA PHE A 53 -19.29 14.56 -26.04
C PHE A 53 -19.04 15.21 -24.68
N GLN A 54 -19.88 16.17 -24.26
CA GLN A 54 -19.76 16.80 -22.94
C GLN A 54 -20.04 15.82 -21.79
N ALA A 55 -21.00 14.91 -21.95
CA ALA A 55 -21.26 13.84 -20.99
C ALA A 55 -20.07 12.89 -20.86
N GLU A 56 -19.47 12.49 -21.97
CA GLU A 56 -18.28 11.64 -22.01
C GLU A 56 -17.06 12.32 -21.37
N MET A 57 -16.80 13.58 -21.70
CA MET A 57 -15.73 14.36 -21.07
C MET A 57 -15.91 14.48 -19.55
N ARG A 58 -17.14 14.74 -19.07
CA ARG A 58 -17.44 14.76 -17.63
C ARG A 58 -17.15 13.41 -16.97
N LYS A 59 -17.52 12.30 -17.62
CA LYS A 59 -17.24 10.95 -17.13
C LYS A 59 -15.73 10.70 -17.02
N ILE A 60 -14.95 11.07 -18.03
CA ILE A 60 -13.48 10.94 -18.01
C ILE A 60 -12.87 11.78 -16.88
N VAL A 61 -13.32 13.03 -16.71
CA VAL A 61 -12.82 13.92 -15.65
C VAL A 61 -13.17 13.35 -14.27
N GLN A 62 -14.39 12.85 -14.07
CA GLN A 62 -14.80 12.22 -12.82
C GLN A 62 -13.96 10.99 -12.51
N GLN A 63 -13.75 10.11 -13.49
CA GLN A 63 -12.94 8.91 -13.34
C GLN A 63 -11.49 9.27 -12.96
N LYS A 64 -10.85 10.18 -13.69
CA LYS A 64 -9.49 10.64 -13.38
C LYS A 64 -9.40 11.32 -12.00
N THR A 65 -10.43 12.04 -11.60
CA THR A 65 -10.50 12.66 -10.27
C THR A 65 -10.57 11.58 -9.20
N LEU A 66 -11.43 10.58 -9.37
CA LEU A 66 -11.55 9.44 -8.46
C LEU A 66 -10.24 8.68 -8.33
N GLU A 67 -9.59 8.35 -9.45
CA GLU A 67 -8.29 7.69 -9.49
C GLU A 67 -7.24 8.49 -8.71
N LYS A 68 -7.08 9.79 -8.99
CA LYS A 68 -6.15 10.67 -8.25
C LYS A 68 -6.45 10.76 -6.76
N THR A 69 -7.72 10.86 -6.38
CA THR A 69 -8.09 10.89 -4.96
C THR A 69 -7.80 9.56 -4.27
N SER A 70 -7.98 8.44 -4.99
CA SER A 70 -7.67 7.10 -4.49
C SER A 70 -6.16 6.90 -4.32
N GLU A 71 -5.37 7.34 -5.30
CA GLU A 71 -3.90 7.31 -5.23
C GLU A 71 -3.40 8.12 -4.04
N LYS A 72 -3.87 9.37 -3.89
CA LYS A 72 -3.48 10.22 -2.77
C LYS A 72 -3.83 9.60 -1.42
N LEU A 73 -5.04 9.04 -1.28
CA LEU A 73 -5.44 8.35 -0.06
C LEU A 73 -4.57 7.13 0.21
N SER A 74 -4.21 6.37 -0.83
CA SER A 74 -3.33 5.21 -0.71
C SER A 74 -1.91 5.60 -0.28
N GLU A 75 -1.38 6.72 -0.78
CA GLU A 75 -0.10 7.27 -0.37
C GLU A 75 -0.12 7.67 1.11
N GLU A 76 -1.15 8.44 1.53
CA GLU A 76 -1.32 8.86 2.93
C GLU A 76 -1.41 7.65 3.89
N LEU A 77 -2.17 6.61 3.52
CA LEU A 77 -2.28 5.38 4.31
C LEU A 77 -0.94 4.63 4.40
N SER A 78 -0.18 4.58 3.31
CA SER A 78 1.16 3.96 3.26
C SER A 78 2.16 4.70 4.17
N GLU A 79 2.13 6.04 4.15
CA GLU A 79 2.95 6.87 5.03
C GLU A 79 2.62 6.63 6.51
N ILE A 80 1.34 6.56 6.85
CA ILE A 80 0.87 6.26 8.22
C ILE A 80 1.34 4.86 8.65
N ALA A 81 1.16 3.85 7.80
CA ALA A 81 1.61 2.48 8.08
C ALA A 81 3.14 2.42 8.32
N SER A 82 3.92 3.12 7.49
CA SER A 82 5.37 3.22 7.62
C SER A 82 5.80 3.92 8.92
N ALA A 83 5.12 5.01 9.28
CA ALA A 83 5.37 5.72 10.53
C ALA A 83 5.05 4.84 11.76
N ASN A 84 3.90 4.16 11.75
CA ASN A 84 3.50 3.24 12.81
C ASN A 84 4.48 2.08 12.96
N TYR A 85 4.90 1.47 11.86
CA TYR A 85 5.93 0.42 11.87
C TYR A 85 7.21 0.89 12.56
N LYS A 86 7.72 2.08 12.19
CA LYS A 86 8.94 2.66 12.80
C LYS A 86 8.75 2.88 14.31
N ALA A 87 7.63 3.45 14.72
CA ALA A 87 7.35 3.72 16.13
C ALA A 87 7.26 2.43 16.96
N HIS A 88 6.49 1.44 16.50
CA HIS A 88 6.36 0.17 17.22
C HIS A 88 7.65 -0.64 17.23
N ARG A 89 8.46 -0.56 16.17
CA ARG A 89 9.81 -1.15 16.16
C ARG A 89 10.70 -0.55 17.25
N LEU A 90 10.71 0.79 17.41
CA LEU A 90 11.47 1.45 18.47
C LEU A 90 11.02 0.99 19.86
N VAL A 91 9.71 0.88 20.08
CA VAL A 91 9.15 0.37 21.34
C VAL A 91 9.61 -1.07 21.60
N ARG A 92 9.50 -1.96 20.60
CA ARG A 92 9.94 -3.35 20.70
C ARG A 92 11.41 -3.45 21.07
N ASP A 93 12.27 -2.71 20.37
CA ASP A 93 13.72 -2.73 20.57
C ASP A 93 14.10 -2.16 21.95
N TYR A 94 13.41 -1.11 22.40
CA TYR A 94 13.58 -0.56 23.75
C TYR A 94 13.20 -1.56 24.85
N VAL A 95 12.04 -2.22 24.72
CA VAL A 95 11.61 -3.23 25.68
C VAL A 95 12.54 -4.45 25.67
N HIS A 96 13.04 -4.84 24.50
CA HIS A 96 14.04 -5.89 24.38
C HIS A 96 15.32 -5.55 25.16
N ALA A 97 15.81 -4.31 25.05
CA ALA A 97 16.96 -3.84 25.81
C ALA A 97 16.71 -3.90 27.34
N ILE A 98 15.52 -3.51 27.80
CA ILE A 98 15.13 -3.66 29.21
C ILE A 98 15.22 -5.12 29.65
N PHE A 99 14.61 -6.05 28.89
CA PHE A 99 14.66 -7.47 29.24
C PHE A 99 16.08 -8.02 29.24
N GLN A 100 16.94 -7.60 28.31
CA GLN A 100 18.36 -7.99 28.30
C GLN A 100 19.09 -7.50 29.56
N MET A 101 18.86 -6.25 29.99
CA MET A 101 19.44 -5.72 31.23
C MET A 101 18.96 -6.53 32.45
N ARG A 102 17.66 -6.77 32.57
CA ARG A 102 17.09 -7.57 33.67
C ARG A 102 17.60 -9.01 33.67
N ALA A 103 17.78 -9.62 32.50
CA ALA A 103 18.35 -10.96 32.38
C ALA A 103 19.82 -11.00 32.85
N LYS A 104 20.61 -9.95 32.57
CA LYS A 104 21.98 -9.83 33.10
C LYS A 104 21.98 -9.67 34.62
N ASP A 105 21.09 -8.87 35.17
CA ASP A 105 20.93 -8.72 36.63
C ASP A 105 20.60 -10.06 37.28
N LEU A 106 19.66 -10.82 36.71
CA LEU A 106 19.30 -12.16 37.17
C LEU A 106 20.47 -13.13 37.14
N LYS A 107 21.27 -13.13 36.06
CA LYS A 107 22.50 -13.95 36.00
C LYS A 107 23.50 -13.56 37.09
N ARG A 108 23.66 -12.26 37.38
CA ARG A 108 24.53 -11.80 38.47
C ARG A 108 24.04 -12.29 39.84
N ILE A 109 22.73 -12.25 40.07
CA ILE A 109 22.12 -12.71 41.33
C ILE A 109 22.44 -14.19 41.59
N GLN A 110 22.51 -15.04 40.55
CA GLN A 110 22.83 -16.47 40.70
C GLN A 110 24.18 -16.76 41.37
N PHE A 111 25.10 -15.78 41.40
CA PHE A 111 26.41 -15.91 42.05
C PHE A 111 26.44 -15.43 43.51
N LEU A 112 25.33 -14.91 44.03
CA LEU A 112 25.22 -14.47 45.43
C LEU A 112 24.89 -15.63 46.37
N SER A 113 25.03 -15.43 47.69
CA SER A 113 24.56 -16.40 48.69
C SER A 113 23.03 -16.52 48.65
N HIS A 114 22.50 -17.65 49.15
CA HIS A 114 21.05 -17.91 49.06
C HIS A 114 20.19 -16.84 49.75
N GLU A 115 20.62 -16.31 50.90
CA GLU A 115 19.92 -15.25 51.62
C GLU A 115 19.93 -13.93 50.82
N GLU A 116 21.06 -13.57 50.23
CA GLU A 116 21.21 -12.39 49.37
C GLU A 116 20.38 -12.52 48.08
N GLN A 117 20.30 -13.70 47.50
CA GLN A 117 19.45 -13.97 46.33
C GLN A 117 17.99 -13.66 46.62
N ILE A 118 17.47 -14.10 47.77
CA ILE A 118 16.07 -13.86 48.16
C ILE A 118 15.81 -12.36 48.32
N ILE A 119 16.75 -11.62 48.92
CA ILE A 119 16.63 -10.16 49.11
C ILE A 119 16.62 -9.44 47.76
N GLU A 120 17.52 -9.78 46.84
CA GLU A 120 17.59 -9.16 45.51
C GLU A 120 16.39 -9.52 44.63
N LEU A 121 15.93 -10.79 44.65
CA LEU A 121 14.76 -11.21 43.88
C LEU A 121 13.48 -10.49 44.34
N LYS A 122 13.34 -10.19 45.64
CA LYS A 122 12.20 -9.42 46.17
C LYS A 122 12.15 -7.97 45.68
N LYS A 123 13.27 -7.43 45.20
CA LYS A 123 13.31 -6.08 44.59
C LYS A 123 12.77 -6.08 43.16
N LEU A 124 12.66 -7.24 42.52
CA LEU A 124 12.04 -7.36 41.21
C LEU A 124 10.53 -7.26 41.35
N SER A 125 9.92 -6.36 40.58
CA SER A 125 8.48 -6.17 40.56
C SER A 125 7.82 -7.07 39.51
N PRO A 126 7.00 -8.06 39.89
CA PRO A 126 6.28 -8.89 38.92
C PRO A 126 5.34 -8.07 38.02
N SER A 127 4.77 -6.98 38.54
CA SER A 127 3.89 -6.10 37.78
C SER A 127 4.64 -5.35 36.68
N GLU A 128 5.88 -4.93 36.95
CA GLU A 128 6.75 -4.29 35.96
C GLU A 128 7.13 -5.26 34.84
N ILE A 129 7.48 -6.50 35.20
CA ILE A 129 7.80 -7.57 34.22
C ILE A 129 6.60 -7.85 33.32
N ASN A 130 5.41 -8.01 33.90
CA ASN A 130 4.18 -8.22 33.14
C ASN A 130 3.85 -7.02 32.24
N TYR A 131 4.01 -5.79 32.74
CA TYR A 131 3.82 -4.58 31.94
C TYR A 131 4.71 -4.58 30.70
N TRP A 132 6.03 -4.77 30.87
CA TRP A 132 6.95 -4.80 29.74
C TRP A 132 6.68 -5.96 28.77
N SER A 133 6.27 -7.12 29.29
CA SER A 133 5.86 -8.25 28.44
C SER A 133 4.66 -7.88 27.57
N GLN A 134 3.66 -7.19 28.12
CA GLN A 134 2.48 -6.75 27.35
C GLN A 134 2.84 -5.69 26.31
N VAL A 135 3.72 -4.74 26.65
CA VAL A 135 4.21 -3.73 25.70
C VAL A 135 4.96 -4.41 24.54
N LEU A 136 5.76 -5.44 24.82
CA LEU A 136 6.45 -6.22 23.79
C LEU A 136 5.46 -6.94 22.85
N THR A 137 4.44 -7.59 23.42
CA THR A 137 3.40 -8.28 22.64
C THR A 137 2.64 -7.30 21.74
N ARG A 138 2.17 -6.18 22.31
CA ARG A 138 1.43 -5.16 21.55
C ARG A 138 2.27 -4.58 20.41
N SER A 139 3.50 -4.17 20.69
CA SER A 139 4.40 -3.65 19.63
C SER A 139 4.66 -4.67 18.52
N THR A 140 4.78 -5.96 18.85
CA THR A 140 4.97 -7.02 17.85
C THR A 140 3.72 -7.25 17.01
N GLN A 141 2.53 -7.22 17.63
CA GLN A 141 1.24 -7.32 16.92
C GLN A 141 1.02 -6.16 15.96
N GLU A 142 1.31 -4.93 16.40
CA GLU A 142 1.16 -3.74 15.54
C GLU A 142 2.18 -3.73 14.38
N ILE A 143 3.41 -4.23 14.59
CA ILE A 143 4.38 -4.43 13.50
C ILE A 143 3.84 -5.45 12.49
N SER A 144 3.26 -6.55 12.96
CA SER A 144 2.66 -7.58 12.12
C SER A 144 1.51 -6.99 11.28
N ALA A 145 0.62 -6.21 11.91
CA ALA A 145 -0.48 -5.53 11.22
C ALA A 145 0.03 -4.52 10.18
N ALA A 146 1.03 -3.70 10.51
CA ALA A 146 1.59 -2.70 9.60
C ALA A 146 2.35 -3.31 8.41
N THR A 147 2.90 -4.51 8.55
CA THR A 147 3.66 -5.20 7.50
C THR A 147 2.84 -6.21 6.71
N GLY A 148 1.67 -6.60 7.22
CA GLY A 148 0.91 -7.74 6.69
C GLY A 148 1.60 -9.10 6.89
N LEU A 149 2.66 -9.14 7.71
CA LEU A 149 3.43 -10.35 7.98
C LEU A 149 3.05 -10.89 9.35
N ASP A 150 2.43 -12.06 9.37
CA ASP A 150 2.10 -12.75 10.61
C ASP A 150 3.36 -13.08 11.40
N TYR A 151 3.38 -12.69 12.68
CA TYR A 151 4.47 -13.05 13.59
C TYR A 151 4.24 -14.46 14.12
N TRP A 152 4.88 -15.44 13.49
CA TRP A 152 4.80 -16.84 13.90
C TRP A 152 5.69 -17.12 15.12
N ILE A 153 5.07 -17.29 16.28
CA ILE A 153 5.78 -17.60 17.53
C ILE A 153 6.30 -19.05 17.53
N ASN A 154 5.64 -19.96 16.79
CA ASN A 154 6.04 -21.35 16.68
C ASN A 154 6.99 -21.55 15.49
N VAL A 155 8.26 -21.84 15.80
CA VAL A 155 9.33 -22.06 14.82
C VAL A 155 8.98 -23.17 13.82
N ASN A 156 8.36 -24.26 14.25
CA ASN A 156 7.96 -25.37 13.36
C ASN A 156 6.92 -24.94 12.33
N THR A 157 6.00 -24.06 12.72
CA THR A 157 5.01 -23.49 11.81
C THR A 157 5.67 -22.56 10.79
N SER A 158 6.64 -21.76 11.24
CA SER A 158 7.43 -20.89 10.37
C SER A 158 8.23 -21.69 9.34
N MET A 159 8.91 -22.76 9.79
CA MET A 159 9.74 -23.62 8.93
C MET A 159 8.92 -24.27 7.82
N ARG A 160 7.79 -24.91 8.15
CA ARG A 160 6.89 -25.54 7.16
C ARG A 160 6.38 -24.58 6.10
N ARG A 161 6.19 -23.31 6.43
CA ARG A 161 5.71 -22.30 5.48
C ARG A 161 6.82 -21.86 4.53
N ILE A 162 8.02 -21.63 5.06
CA ILE A 162 9.22 -21.32 4.28
C ILE A 162 9.53 -22.46 3.30
N GLU A 163 9.43 -23.72 3.76
CA GLU A 163 9.54 -24.91 2.92
C GLU A 163 8.46 -24.97 1.82
N LYS A 164 7.21 -24.63 2.15
CA LYS A 164 6.10 -24.57 1.18
C LYS A 164 6.30 -23.49 0.11
N GLU A 165 6.99 -22.41 0.44
CA GLU A 165 7.37 -21.33 -0.50
C GLU A 165 8.62 -21.70 -1.33
N GLY A 166 9.19 -22.89 -1.14
CA GLY A 166 10.29 -23.43 -1.94
C GLY A 166 11.68 -23.16 -1.39
N TYR A 167 11.78 -22.66 -0.15
CA TYR A 167 13.06 -22.42 0.52
C TYR A 167 13.46 -23.63 1.37
N ILE A 168 14.75 -23.96 1.38
CA ILE A 168 15.29 -25.03 2.23
C ILE A 168 15.68 -24.42 3.57
N VAL A 169 15.10 -24.92 4.67
CA VAL A 169 15.53 -24.56 6.03
C VAL A 169 16.68 -25.48 6.43
N VAL A 170 17.83 -24.90 6.77
CA VAL A 170 19.00 -25.64 7.24
C VAL A 170 19.22 -25.29 8.71
N ASP A 171 19.13 -26.27 9.61
CA ASP A 171 19.60 -26.11 10.98
C ASP A 171 21.12 -26.31 11.01
N PRO A 172 21.92 -25.28 11.31
CA PRO A 172 23.37 -25.40 11.38
C PRO A 172 23.87 -26.31 12.52
N ASN A 173 22.99 -26.77 13.42
CA ASN A 173 23.34 -27.65 14.54
C ASN A 173 22.83 -29.09 14.39
N GLU A 174 22.04 -29.41 13.35
CA GLU A 174 21.72 -30.81 13.04
C GLU A 174 22.95 -31.46 12.42
N ASN A 175 23.66 -32.27 13.23
CA ASN A 175 24.67 -33.19 12.71
C ASN A 175 24.02 -34.05 11.62
N VAL A 176 24.51 -33.87 10.40
CA VAL A 176 24.17 -34.66 9.22
C VAL A 176 24.45 -36.14 9.52
N ILE A 177 23.42 -36.88 9.93
CA ILE A 177 23.45 -38.34 9.83
C ILE A 177 23.35 -38.62 8.34
N GLN A 178 24.50 -38.89 7.72
CA GLN A 178 24.56 -39.49 6.39
C GLN A 178 23.85 -40.85 6.45
N THR A 179 22.55 -40.89 6.14
CA THR A 179 21.95 -42.13 5.66
C THR A 179 22.34 -42.30 4.21
N SER A 180 23.41 -43.06 4.02
CA SER A 180 23.78 -43.67 2.75
C SER A 180 22.53 -44.35 2.17
N ALA A 181 22.01 -43.83 1.06
CA ALA A 181 21.09 -44.56 0.24
C ALA A 181 21.85 -45.76 -0.33
N VAL A 182 21.60 -46.94 0.23
CA VAL A 182 21.93 -48.20 -0.44
C VAL A 182 20.90 -48.35 -1.56
N VAL A 183 21.27 -47.86 -2.74
CA VAL A 183 20.71 -48.35 -4.01
C VAL A 183 21.39 -49.68 -4.26
N ILE A 184 20.64 -50.78 -4.14
CA ILE A 184 20.98 -52.03 -4.80
C ILE A 184 19.93 -52.22 -5.88
N ASP A 185 20.32 -51.85 -7.10
CA ASP A 185 19.74 -52.37 -8.34
C ASP A 185 20.30 -53.79 -8.53
N GLU A 186 19.42 -54.79 -8.50
CA GLU A 186 19.18 -55.83 -9.53
C GLU A 186 18.16 -56.86 -9.02
#